data_AF-A0A6G2PYX5-F1
#
_entry.id   AF-A0A6G2PYX5-F1
#
_cell.length_a   1.000
_cell.length_b   1.000
_cell.length_c   1.000
_cell.angle_alpha   90.00
_cell.angle_beta   90.00
_cell.angle_gamma   90.00
#
_symmetry.space_group_name_H-M   'P 1'
#
loop_
_entity.id
_entity.type
_entity.pdbx_description
1 polymer ?
#
loop_
_entity_poly.entity_id
_entity_poly.type
_entity_poly.pdbx_seq_one_letter_code
_entity_poly.pdbx_strand_id
1 'polypeptide(L)'
;MVPVALALAGSGLRGPTVAYIGWFGPRGLASVVLALLLLEEEHVQGVELMARVVAVTVGLSVLLHGVTALALADRYGAWHEKVRTTGAGAPSR
;
A
#
# COMPACT_ATOMS: atom_id res chain seq x y z
N MET A 1 -7.14 -0.65 -1.97
CA MET A 1 -7.25 -0.12 -3.35
C MET A 1 -8.48 0.74 -3.53
N VAL A 2 -9.69 0.24 -3.21
CA VAL A 2 -10.96 0.96 -3.46
C VAL A 2 -10.97 2.42 -2.97
N PRO A 3 -10.60 2.75 -1.72
CA PRO A 3 -10.62 4.15 -1.27
C PRO A 3 -9.64 5.04 -2.06
N VAL A 4 -8.47 4.52 -2.41
CA VAL A 4 -7.47 5.22 -3.20
C VAL A 4 -7.95 5.42 -4.64
N ALA A 5 -8.57 4.40 -5.23
CA ALA A 5 -9.13 4.48 -6.58
C ALA A 5 -10.26 5.53 -6.65
N LEU A 6 -11.10 5.60 -5.63
CA LEU A 6 -12.14 6.62 -5.51
C LEU A 6 -11.52 8.02 -5.33
N ALA A 7 -10.52 8.16 -4.46
CA ALA A 7 -9.84 9.44 -4.24
C ALA A 7 -9.09 9.94 -5.48
N LEU A 8 -8.63 9.03 -6.34
CA LEU A 8 -7.96 9.35 -7.61
C LEU A 8 -8.91 9.38 -8.81
N ALA A 9 -10.22 9.17 -8.62
CA ALA A 9 -11.19 9.27 -9.69
C ALA A 9 -11.19 10.69 -10.27
N GLY A 10 -11.12 10.81 -11.60
CA GLY A 10 -11.04 12.10 -12.27
C GLY A 10 -9.64 12.73 -12.36
N SER A 11 -8.61 12.12 -11.79
CA SER A 11 -7.22 12.64 -11.85
C SER A 11 -6.55 12.52 -13.22
N GLY A 12 -7.14 11.78 -14.17
CA GLY A 12 -6.52 11.47 -15.47
C GLY A 12 -5.36 10.45 -15.39
N LEU A 13 -5.07 9.91 -14.20
CA LEU A 13 -4.03 8.89 -14.04
C LEU A 13 -4.43 7.58 -14.70
N ARG A 14 -3.45 6.92 -15.32
CA ARG A 14 -3.63 5.59 -15.93
C ARG A 14 -3.81 4.53 -14.85
N GLY A 15 -4.58 3.48 -15.16
CA GLY A 15 -4.87 2.37 -14.24
C GLY A 15 -3.66 1.76 -13.54
N PRO A 16 -2.51 1.50 -14.23
CA PRO A 16 -1.30 0.97 -13.57
C PRO A 16 -0.75 1.90 -12.48
N THR A 17 -0.82 3.22 -12.68
CA THR A 17 -0.41 4.21 -11.67
C THR A 17 -1.35 4.20 -10.47
N VAL A 18 -2.67 4.18 -10.70
CA VAL A 18 -3.67 4.10 -9.61
C VAL A 18 -3.49 2.80 -8.81
N ALA A 19 -3.23 1.68 -9.49
CA ALA A 19 -2.98 0.39 -8.85
C ALA A 19 -1.68 0.41 -8.04
N TYR A 20 -0.60 0.98 -8.58
CA TYR A 20 0.67 1.11 -7.89
C TYR A 20 0.58 2.00 -6.65
N ILE A 21 -0.04 3.18 -6.76
CA ILE A 21 -0.26 4.10 -5.62
C ILE A 21 -1.14 3.42 -4.56
N GLY A 22 -2.21 2.75 -5.01
CA GLY A 22 -3.06 1.98 -4.10
C GLY A 22 -2.26 0.93 -3.35
N TRP A 23 -1.41 0.18 -4.06
CA TRP A 23 -0.55 -0.86 -3.51
C TRP A 23 0.45 -0.32 -2.48
N PHE A 24 0.99 0.88 -2.70
CA PHE A 24 2.03 1.54 -1.91
C PHE A 24 1.68 1.85 -0.44
N GLY A 25 0.54 1.38 0.08
CA GLY A 25 0.14 1.60 1.46
C GLY A 25 0.42 0.40 2.37
N PRO A 26 1.57 0.31 3.06
CA PRO A 26 1.73 -0.62 4.16
C PRO A 26 0.85 -0.18 5.33
N ARG A 27 0.06 -1.13 5.86
CA ARG A 27 -0.89 -0.88 6.94
C ARG A 27 -0.45 -1.65 8.17
N GLY A 28 0.13 -0.93 9.11
CA GLY A 28 0.53 -1.50 10.38
C GLY A 28 0.56 -0.48 11.50
N LEU A 29 1.08 0.72 11.23
CA LEU A 29 1.28 1.74 12.27
C LEU A 29 -0.02 2.09 13.02
N ALA A 30 -1.12 2.36 12.32
CA ALA A 30 -2.40 2.66 12.99
C ALA A 30 -2.89 1.48 13.85
N SER A 31 -2.77 0.25 13.35
CA SER A 31 -3.17 -0.96 14.08
C SER A 31 -2.26 -1.26 15.27
N VAL A 32 -0.96 -1.01 15.15
CA VAL A 32 0.02 -1.15 16.25
C VAL A 32 -0.25 -0.11 17.32
N VAL A 33 -0.40 1.16 16.94
CA VAL A 33 -0.71 2.24 17.89
C VAL A 33 -2.02 1.96 18.62
N LEU A 34 -3.08 1.54 17.91
CA LEU A 34 -4.34 1.18 18.54
C LEU A 34 -4.21 -0.04 19.48
N ALA A 35 -3.43 -1.04 19.09
CA ALA A 35 -3.18 -2.20 19.95
C ALA A 35 -2.39 -1.83 21.21
N LEU A 36 -1.42 -0.91 21.10
CA LEU A 36 -0.70 -0.38 22.27
C LEU A 36 -1.64 0.39 23.20
N LEU A 37 -2.53 1.23 22.66
CA LEU A 37 -3.56 1.92 23.46
C LEU A 37 -4.48 0.92 24.17
N LEU A 38 -4.84 -0.18 23.52
CA LEU A 38 -5.70 -1.20 24.12
C LEU A 38 -4.99 -2.00 25.24
N LEU A 39 -3.67 -2.17 25.14
CA LEU A 39 -2.87 -2.82 26.17
C LEU A 39 -2.76 -1.98 27.45
N GLU A 40 -2.97 -0.67 27.37
CA GLU A 40 -2.98 0.23 28.52
C GLU A 40 -4.31 0.20 29.29
N GLU A 41 -5.36 -0.43 28.77
CA GLU A 41 -6.64 -0.57 29.47
C GLU A 41 -6.67 -1.81 30.40
N GLU A 42 -6.89 -1.59 31.70
CA GLU A 42 -6.85 -2.65 32.73
C GLU A 42 -8.02 -3.67 32.69
N HIS A 43 -8.97 -3.55 31.77
CA HIS A 43 -10.22 -4.34 31.78
C HIS A 43 -10.53 -5.11 30.48
N VAL A 44 -9.57 -5.21 29.57
CA VAL A 44 -9.78 -5.88 28.28
C VAL A 44 -9.50 -7.38 28.39
N GLN A 45 -10.56 -8.19 28.36
CA GLN A 45 -10.42 -9.65 28.28
C GLN A 45 -9.79 -10.06 26.94
N GLY A 46 -8.81 -10.98 26.99
CA GLY A 46 -8.18 -11.53 25.78
C GLY A 46 -7.14 -10.63 25.11
N VAL A 47 -6.67 -9.57 25.79
CA VAL A 47 -5.72 -8.60 25.23
C VAL A 47 -4.41 -9.25 24.74
N GLU A 48 -3.93 -10.29 25.41
CA GLU A 48 -2.73 -11.04 25.05
C GLU A 48 -2.87 -11.75 23.70
N LEU A 49 -4.02 -12.38 23.44
CA LEU A 49 -4.31 -13.02 22.16
C LEU A 49 -4.42 -11.97 21.05
N MET A 50 -5.11 -10.86 21.33
CA MET A 50 -5.24 -9.74 20.40
C MET A 50 -3.86 -9.19 20.01
N ALA A 51 -2.99 -8.96 20.99
CA ALA A 51 -1.63 -8.46 20.78
C ALA A 51 -0.81 -9.40 19.88
N ARG A 52 -0.88 -10.72 20.11
CA ARG A 52 -0.21 -11.72 19.26
C ARG A 52 -0.73 -11.70 17.83
N VAL A 53 -2.05 -11.65 17.65
CA VAL A 53 -2.68 -11.60 16.32
C VAL A 53 -2.25 -10.32 15.58
N VAL A 54 -2.29 -9.17 16.25
CA VAL A 54 -1.85 -7.90 15.68
C VAL A 54 -0.37 -7.96 15.31
N ALA A 55 0.50 -8.42 16.22
CA ALA A 55 1.94 -8.49 15.98
C ALA A 55 2.28 -9.37 14.76
N VAL A 56 1.70 -10.57 14.68
CA VAL A 56 1.94 -11.49 13.55
C VAL A 56 1.36 -10.93 12.25
N THR A 57 0.12 -10.42 12.28
CA THR A 57 -0.56 -9.90 11.09
C THR A 57 0.16 -8.68 10.52
N VAL A 58 0.52 -7.72 11.38
CA VAL A 58 1.25 -6.51 10.97
C VAL A 58 2.66 -6.87 10.54
N GLY A 59 3.36 -7.74 11.27
CA GLY A 59 4.71 -8.18 10.93
C GLY A 59 4.74 -8.84 9.54
N LEU A 60 3.86 -9.81 9.29
CA LEU A 60 3.75 -10.46 7.98
C LEU A 60 3.35 -9.47 6.89
N SER A 61 2.43 -8.54 7.16
CA SER A 61 2.03 -7.52 6.18
C SER A 61 3.20 -6.63 5.79
N VAL A 62 3.98 -6.13 6.76
CA VAL A 62 5.15 -5.28 6.51
C VAL A 62 6.22 -6.04 5.74
N LEU A 63 6.51 -7.29 6.11
CA LEU A 63 7.49 -8.12 5.41
C LEU A 63 7.09 -8.40 3.96
N LEU A 64 5.86 -8.89 3.74
CA LEU A 64 5.36 -9.17 2.39
C LEU A 64 5.29 -7.90 1.54
N HIS A 65 4.86 -6.78 2.12
CA HIS A 65 4.84 -5.50 1.43
C HIS A 65 6.25 -5.02 1.07
N GLY A 66 7.21 -5.11 2.00
CA GLY A 66 8.60 -4.72 1.75
C GLY A 66 9.24 -5.53 0.61
N VAL A 67 9.05 -6.85 0.60
CA VAL A 67 9.55 -7.73 -0.47
C VAL A 67 8.94 -7.40 -1.82
N THR A 68 7.63 -7.13 -1.85
CA THR A 68 6.90 -6.84 -3.10
C THR A 68 7.09 -5.41 -3.59
N ALA A 69 7.42 -4.46 -2.71
CA ALA A 69 7.57 -3.05 -3.04
C ALA A 69 8.66 -2.82 -4.10
N LEU A 70 9.84 -3.44 -3.92
CA LEU A 70 10.94 -3.29 -4.87
C LEU A 70 10.57 -3.85 -6.25
N ALA A 71 10.04 -5.08 -6.29
CA ALA A 71 9.63 -5.72 -7.54
C ALA A 71 8.53 -4.95 -8.27
N LEU A 72 7.57 -4.34 -7.54
CA LEU A 72 6.52 -3.52 -8.15
C LEU A 72 7.05 -2.16 -8.60
N ALA A 73 7.99 -1.55 -7.87
CA ALA A 73 8.63 -0.30 -8.27
C ALA A 73 9.38 -0.46 -9.61
N ASP A 74 10.17 -1.52 -9.75
CA ASP A 74 10.90 -1.81 -10.99
C ASP A 74 9.96 -2.05 -12.17
N ARG A 75 8.90 -2.85 -11.95
CA ARG A 75 7.87 -3.12 -12.97
C ARG A 75 7.13 -1.85 -13.39
N TYR A 76 6.77 -1.01 -12.42
CA TYR A 76 6.09 0.26 -12.68
C TYR A 76 7.00 1.22 -13.46
N GLY A 77 8.28 1.35 -13.05
CA GLY A 77 9.27 2.17 -13.75
C GLY A 77 9.48 1.74 -15.20
N ALA A 78 9.65 0.44 -15.44
CA ALA A 78 9.80 -0.11 -16.79
C ALA A 78 8.55 0.12 -17.66
N TRP A 79 7.35 0.03 -17.09
CA TRP A 79 6.11 0.36 -17.80
C TRP A 79 6.02 1.86 -18.11
N HIS A 80 6.33 2.71 -17.13
CA HIS A 80 6.25 4.17 -17.26
C HIS A 80 7.17 4.68 -18.39
N GLU A 81 8.39 4.15 -18.46
CA GLU A 81 9.35 4.52 -19.50
C GLU A 81 8.89 4.13 -20.91
N LYS A 82 8.27 2.95 -21.07
CA LYS A 82 7.65 2.53 -22.35
C LYS A 82 6.51 3.44 -22.79
N VAL A 83 5.65 3.83 -21.85
CA VAL A 83 4.53 4.74 -22.15
C VAL A 83 5.04 6.13 -22.51
N ARG A 84 6.07 6.63 -21.82
CA ARG A 84 6.70 7.93 -22.08
C ARG A 84 7.34 7.99 -23.47
N THR A 85 8.10 6.97 -23.85
CA THR A 85 8.76 6.87 -25.17
C THR A 85 7.77 6.71 -26.31
N THR A 86 6.69 5.94 -26.12
CA THR A 86 5.61 5.81 -27.12
C THR A 86 4.84 7.12 -27.32
N GLY A 87 4.65 7.91 -26.25
CA GLY A 87 4.03 9.23 -26.32
C GLY A 87 4.91 10.31 -26.96
N ALA A 88 6.23 10.24 -26.76
CA ALA A 88 7.18 11.21 -27.32
C ALA A 88 7.48 11.01 -28.82
N GLY A 89 7.12 9.86 -29.40
CA GLY A 89 7.34 9.53 -30.81
C GLY A 89 6.19 9.90 -31.76
N ALA A 90 5.10 10.50 -31.28
CA ALA A 90 4.01 10.93 -32.15
C ALA A 90 4.42 12.21 -32.92
N PRO A 91 4.49 12.19 -34.27
CA PRO A 91 4.85 13.37 -35.03
C PRO A 91 3.78 14.46 -34.83
N SER A 92 4.24 15.68 -34.52
CA SER A 92 3.40 16.88 -34.53
C SER A 92 2.80 17.04 -35.92
N ARG A 93 1.49 16.79 -36.04
CA ARG A 93 0.69 17.19 -37.20
C ARG A 93 0.15 18.59 -36.98
#